data_AF-A0A957RP19-F1
#
_entry.id   AF-A0A957RP19-F1
#
_cell.length_a   1.000
_cell.length_b   1.000
_cell.length_c   1.000
_cell.angle_alpha   90.00
_cell.angle_beta   90.00
_cell.angle_gamma   90.00
#
_symmetry.space_group_name_H-M   'P 1'
#
loop_
_entity.id
_entity.type
_entity.pdbx_description
1 polymer ?
#
loop_
_entity_poly.entity_id
_entity_poly.type
_entity_poly.pdbx_seq_one_letter_code
_entity_poly.pdbx_strand_id
1 'polypeptide(L)' 'MKVLLDTDIGSDIDDAICLAYLLAQPQCDLLGITTVSGEPEKRAMLASAICTAAGREVP' A
#
# COMPACT_ATOMS: atom_id res chain seq x y z
N MET A 1 -15.35 0.20 -4.97
CA MET A 1 -14.84 -1.16 -5.22
C MET A 1 -13.94 -1.52 -4.06
N LYS A 2 -14.18 -2.66 -3.42
CA LYS A 2 -13.36 -3.12 -2.30
C LYS A 2 -12.09 -3.77 -2.81
N VAL A 3 -10.95 -3.37 -2.27
CA VAL A 3 -9.63 -3.86 -2.68
C VAL A 3 -8.84 -4.30 -1.45
N LEU A 4 -8.21 -5.46 -1.53
CA LEU A 4 -7.11 -5.86 -0.66
C LEU A 4 -5.86 -5.90 -1.54
N LEU A 5 -4.82 -5.16 -1.17
CA LEU A 5 -3.58 -5.10 -1.94
C LEU A 5 -2.55 -6.03 -1.31
N ASP A 6 -2.12 -7.06 -2.04
CA ASP A 6 -0.95 -7.87 -1.69
C ASP A 6 0.21 -7.46 -2.60
N THR A 7 1.32 -7.01 -2.03
CA THR A 7 2.45 -6.41 -2.77
C THR A 7 3.77 -6.73 -2.11
N ASP A 8 4.83 -6.95 -2.89
CA ASP A 8 6.20 -6.95 -2.41
C ASP A 8 6.81 -5.54 -2.50
N ILE A 9 6.10 -4.56 -1.92
CA ILE A 9 6.53 -3.17 -1.91
C ILE A 9 7.96 -2.99 -1.36
N GLY A 10 8.77 -2.24 -2.10
CA GLY A 10 10.19 -2.05 -1.83
C GLY A 10 11.10 -2.98 -2.64
N SER A 11 10.55 -3.89 -3.45
CA SER A 11 11.29 -4.60 -4.49
C SER A 11 11.52 -3.70 -5.70
N ASP A 12 10.45 -3.07 -6.20
CA ASP A 12 10.47 -2.15 -7.33
C ASP A 12 9.65 -0.87 -7.06
N ILE A 13 9.79 0.14 -7.92
CA ILE A 13 9.16 1.45 -7.75
C ILE A 13 7.65 1.44 -8.06
N ASP A 14 7.20 0.51 -8.88
CA ASP A 14 5.83 0.42 -9.35
C ASP A 14 4.85 0.02 -8.25
N ASP A 15 5.28 -0.74 -7.24
CA ASP A 15 4.48 -1.02 -6.04
C ASP A 15 4.04 0.26 -5.32
N ALA A 16 4.98 1.18 -5.11
CA ALA A 16 4.71 2.46 -4.46
C ALA A 16 3.79 3.34 -5.31
N ILE A 17 3.96 3.33 -6.64
CA ILE A 17 3.11 4.04 -7.59
C ILE A 17 1.69 3.45 -7.59
N CYS A 18 1.57 2.12 -7.58
CA CYS A 18 0.30 1.40 -7.50
C CYS A 18 -0.46 1.78 -6.24
N LEU A 19 0.19 1.72 -5.07
CA LEU A 19 -0.40 2.12 -3.80
C LEU A 19 -0.84 3.60 -3.83
N ALA A 20 0.02 4.51 -4.28
CA ALA A 20 -0.32 5.93 -4.38
C ALA A 20 -1.53 6.17 -5.30
N TYR A 21 -1.60 5.47 -6.43
CA TYR A 21 -2.74 5.53 -7.35
C TYR A 21 -4.04 5.03 -6.68
N LEU A 22 -3.99 3.89 -5.98
CA LEU A 22 -5.16 3.34 -5.28
C LEU A 22 -5.65 4.28 -4.17
N LEU A 23 -4.74 4.91 -3.42
CA LEU A 23 -5.08 5.89 -2.39
C LEU A 23 -5.72 7.16 -2.98
N ALA A 24 -5.33 7.56 -4.18
CA ALA A 24 -5.87 8.73 -4.87
C ALA A 24 -7.23 8.46 -5.56
N GLN A 25 -7.66 7.20 -5.70
CA GLN A 25 -8.86 6.83 -6.43
C GLN A 25 -10.11 6.87 -5.51
N PRO A 26 -11.07 7.81 -5.71
CA PRO A 26 -12.25 7.93 -4.83
C PRO A 26 -13.18 6.70 -4.85
N GLN A 27 -13.15 5.93 -5.94
CA GLN A 27 -13.94 4.70 -6.04
C GLN A 27 -13.28 3.49 -5.37
N CYS A 28 -12.03 3.62 -4.93
CA CYS A 28 -11.30 2.55 -4.26
C CYS A 28 -11.56 2.60 -2.75
N ASP A 29 -12.10 1.50 -2.24
CA ASP A 29 -12.23 1.22 -0.81
C ASP A 29 -11.13 0.22 -0.45
N LEU A 30 -9.93 0.74 -0.16
CA LEU A 30 -8.75 -0.05 0.18
C LEU A 30 -8.90 -0.56 1.62
N LEU A 31 -9.16 -1.86 1.76
CA LEU A 31 -9.50 -2.49 3.03
C LEU A 31 -8.28 -2.80 3.90
N GLY A 32 -7.11 -2.89 3.27
CA GLY A 32 -5.85 -3.22 3.94
C GLY A 32 -4.75 -3.53 2.93
N ILE A 33 -3.53 -3.64 3.44
CA ILE A 33 -2.35 -3.98 2.66
C ILE A 33 -1.66 -5.18 3.29
N THR A 34 -1.46 -6.24 2.52
CA THR A 34 -0.60 -7.36 2.90
C THR A 34 0.70 -7.28 2.12
N THR A 35 1.78 -7.77 2.74
CA THR A 35 3.09 -7.81 2.09
C THR A 35 3.51 -9.25 1.89
N VAL A 36 4.11 -9.53 0.73
CA VAL A 36 4.64 -10.84 0.38
C VAL A 36 6.15 -10.79 0.30
N SER A 37 6.79 -11.94 0.48
CA SER A 37 8.25 -12.09 0.53
C SER A 37 8.90 -11.43 1.76
N GLY A 38 10.19 -11.71 1.97
CA GLY A 38 10.90 -11.42 3.23
C GLY A 38 10.86 -9.96 3.72
N GLU A 39 11.28 -9.75 4.98
CA GLU A 39 11.27 -8.47 5.69
C GLU A 39 9.86 -7.82 5.84
N PRO A 40 8.84 -8.57 6.30
CA PRO A 40 7.44 -8.09 6.33
C PRO A 40 7.25 -6.80 7.12
N GLU A 41 7.96 -6.63 8.24
CA GLU A 41 7.88 -5.40 9.04
C GLU A 41 8.38 -4.17 8.26
N LYS A 42 9.52 -4.28 7.55
CA LYS A 42 10.07 -3.17 6.76
C LYS A 42 9.16 -2.82 5.59
N ARG A 43 8.60 -3.82 4.91
CA ARG A 43 7.66 -3.60 3.80
C ARG A 43 6.37 -2.95 4.30
N ALA A 44 5.83 -3.40 5.42
CA ALA A 44 4.68 -2.77 6.07
C ALA A 44 4.98 -1.31 6.47
N MET A 45 6.20 -1.02 6.96
CA MET A 45 6.63 0.37 7.24
C MET A 45 6.64 1.24 5.98
N LEU A 46 7.08 0.71 4.82
CA LEU A 46 7.07 1.44 3.55
C LEU A 46 5.64 1.77 3.10
N ALA A 47 4.73 0.77 3.13
CA ALA A 47 3.32 0.98 2.82
C ALA A 47 2.68 2.01 3.77
N SER A 48 2.95 1.89 5.08
CA SER A 48 2.48 2.83 6.10
C SER A 48 2.98 4.26 5.87
N ALA A 49 4.25 4.43 5.48
CA ALA A 49 4.82 5.74 5.18
C ALA A 49 4.11 6.41 4.00
N ILE A 50 3.79 5.66 2.94
CA ILE A 50 3.04 6.17 1.78
C ILE A 50 1.60 6.53 2.16
N CYS A 51 0.91 5.68 2.93
CA CYS A 51 -0.43 5.97 3.42
C CYS A 51 -0.46 7.24 4.29
N THR A 52 0.51 7.37 5.19
CA THR A 52 0.70 8.55 6.05
C THR A 52 0.94 9.81 5.20
N ALA A 53 1.82 9.73 4.19
CA ALA A 53 2.10 10.85 3.30
C ALA A 53 0.87 11.27 2.47
N ALA A 54 -0.01 10.31 2.13
CA ALA A 54 -1.27 10.57 1.46
C ALA A 54 -2.39 11.06 2.40
N GLY A 55 -2.15 11.13 3.72
CA GLY A 55 -3.15 11.48 4.72
C GLY A 55 -4.28 10.45 4.82
N ARG A 56 -3.98 9.17 4.56
CA ARG A 56 -4.94 8.07 4.58
C ARG A 56 -4.58 7.09 5.68
N GLU A 57 -5.60 6.68 6.42
CA GLU A 57 -5.49 5.59 7.40
C GLU A 57 -6.00 4.32 6.72
N VAL A 58 -5.11 3.34 6.55
CA VAL A 58 -5.39 2.04 5.95
C VAL A 58 -4.93 0.98 6.95
N PRO A 59 -5.78 0.00 7.31
CA PRO A 59 -5.41 -1.08 8.23
C PRO A 59 -4.23 -1.95 7.76
#